data_AF-A0A0S8EPA9-F1
#
_entry.id   AF-A0A0S8EPA9-F1
#
_cell.length_a   1.000
_cell.length_b   1.000
_cell.length_c   1.000
_cell.angle_alpha   90.00
_cell.angle_beta   90.00
_cell.angle_gamma   90.00
#
_symmetry.space_group_name_H-M   'P 1'
#
loop_
_entity.id
_entity.type
_entity.pdbx_description
1 polymer ?
#
loop_
_entity_poly.entity_id
_entity_poly.type
_entity_poly.pdbx_seq_one_letter_code
_entity_poly.pdbx_strand_id
1 'polypeptide(L)'
;MIAGLLLVITSLPLQAACPPLLDLRVRTLASEESVHLCERYAGKVLLVVNTASKCAFTDQYAGLEKLYDRYRERGLVVLGFPSNDFLGQEPGTEKQIQEFCRLTYGVEFPMFEKTRVKAPDAHPFYESLARETGKRPRWNFHKYLISRDGRAVGSFGSTVAPTDKELIQSIEAEIAKPAPTR
;
A
#
# COMPACT_ATOMS: atom_id res chain seq x y z
N MET A 1 -0.02 18.33 -61.67
CA MET A 1 -0.10 18.60 -60.21
C MET A 1 -0.67 17.37 -59.53
N ILE A 2 0.16 16.57 -58.87
CA ILE A 2 -0.29 15.41 -58.10
C ILE A 2 -0.11 15.79 -56.63
N ALA A 3 -1.23 16.08 -55.96
CA ALA A 3 -1.23 16.40 -54.54
C ALA A 3 -1.01 15.10 -53.75
N GLY A 4 0.18 14.96 -53.16
CA GLY A 4 0.50 13.86 -52.26
C GLY A 4 -0.24 14.05 -50.93
N LEU A 5 -1.18 13.16 -50.63
CA LEU A 5 -1.88 13.10 -49.35
C LEU A 5 -0.92 12.54 -48.30
N LEU A 6 -0.36 13.41 -47.46
CA LEU A 6 0.45 13.02 -46.31
C LEU A 6 -0.47 12.40 -45.24
N LEU A 7 -0.39 11.09 -45.04
CA LEU A 7 -1.10 10.38 -43.98
C LEU A 7 -0.34 10.60 -42.65
N VAL A 8 -0.83 11.52 -41.82
CA VAL A 8 -0.28 11.74 -40.47
C VAL A 8 -0.82 10.62 -39.57
N ILE A 9 0.01 9.63 -39.28
CA ILE A 9 -0.30 8.57 -38.31
C ILE A 9 -0.05 9.17 -36.92
N THR A 10 -1.11 9.59 -36.24
CA THR A 10 -1.04 9.98 -34.82
C THR A 10 -0.94 8.72 -33.97
N SER A 11 0.25 8.44 -33.44
CA SER A 11 0.43 7.41 -32.41
C SER A 11 -0.31 7.84 -31.14
N LEU A 12 -1.45 7.21 -30.86
CA LEU A 12 -2.09 7.33 -29.55
C LEU A 12 -1.15 6.74 -28.50
N PRO A 13 -0.84 7.46 -27.40
CA PRO A 13 -0.03 6.90 -26.33
C PRO A 13 -0.77 5.70 -25.74
N LEU A 14 -0.10 4.56 -25.68
CA LEU A 14 -0.62 3.34 -25.06
C LEU A 14 -0.63 3.57 -23.55
N GLN A 15 -1.72 4.11 -23.03
CA GLN A 15 -1.86 4.38 -21.60
C GLN A 15 -1.59 3.08 -20.83
N ALA A 16 -0.48 3.04 -20.09
CA ALA A 16 -0.08 1.85 -19.33
C ALA A 16 -1.27 1.34 -18.50
N ALA A 17 -1.71 0.11 -18.80
CA ALA A 17 -2.86 -0.50 -18.16
C ALA A 17 -2.65 -0.59 -16.64
N CYS A 18 -3.74 -0.44 -15.87
CA CYS A 18 -3.67 -0.56 -14.43
C CYS A 18 -3.15 -1.94 -14.01
N PRO A 19 -2.14 -2.02 -13.13
CA PRO A 19 -1.72 -3.29 -12.57
C PRO A 19 -2.92 -3.95 -11.84
N PRO A 20 -3.25 -5.22 -12.10
CA PRO A 20 -4.44 -5.87 -11.54
C PRO A 20 -4.51 -5.80 -10.01
N LEU A 21 -3.36 -5.82 -9.33
CA LEU A 21 -3.28 -5.70 -7.87
C LEU A 21 -3.75 -4.33 -7.35
N LEU A 22 -3.67 -3.28 -8.17
CA LEU A 22 -4.05 -1.90 -7.83
C LEU A 22 -5.35 -1.46 -8.51
N ASP A 23 -5.98 -2.31 -9.32
CA ASP A 23 -7.22 -2.01 -10.06
C ASP A 23 -8.45 -2.24 -9.16
N LEU A 24 -8.54 -1.46 -8.09
CA LEU A 24 -9.64 -1.49 -7.13
C LEU A 24 -9.82 -0.14 -6.43
N ARG A 25 -11.04 0.07 -5.94
CA ARG A 25 -11.37 1.20 -5.05
C ARG A 25 -11.38 0.73 -3.60
N VAL A 26 -10.85 1.56 -2.72
CA VAL A 26 -10.90 1.38 -1.27
C VAL A 26 -11.35 2.68 -0.61
N ARG A 27 -12.15 2.60 0.45
CA ARG A 27 -12.61 3.77 1.17
C ARG A 27 -11.54 4.29 2.12
N THR A 28 -11.41 5.60 2.20
CA THR A 28 -10.51 6.28 3.13
C THR A 28 -11.03 6.15 4.56
N LEU A 29 -10.13 6.00 5.53
CA LEU A 29 -10.52 5.76 6.92
C LEU A 29 -11.40 6.90 7.46
N ALA A 30 -12.54 6.56 8.05
CA ALA A 30 -13.49 7.50 8.66
C ALA A 30 -14.05 8.55 7.68
N SER A 31 -14.16 8.20 6.40
CA SER A 31 -14.68 9.06 5.33
C SER A 31 -15.52 8.23 4.35
N GLU A 32 -16.37 8.91 3.58
CA GLU A 32 -17.14 8.33 2.47
C GLU A 32 -16.35 8.35 1.15
N GLU A 33 -15.22 9.06 1.10
CA GLU A 33 -14.38 9.12 -0.09
C GLU A 33 -13.70 7.78 -0.35
N SER A 34 -13.82 7.30 -1.60
CA SER A 34 -13.12 6.12 -2.09
C SER A 34 -12.06 6.48 -3.12
N VAL A 35 -10.88 5.89 -2.98
CA VAL A 35 -9.71 6.10 -3.83
C VAL A 35 -9.50 4.88 -4.72
N HIS A 36 -9.30 5.09 -6.02
CA HIS A 36 -8.84 4.03 -6.92
C HIS A 36 -7.31 3.90 -6.80
N LEU A 37 -6.81 2.74 -6.34
CA LEU A 37 -5.40 2.61 -5.97
C LEU A 37 -4.46 2.81 -7.16
N CYS A 38 -4.81 2.29 -8.35
CA CYS A 38 -4.01 2.49 -9.55
C CYS A 38 -3.94 3.97 -9.95
N GLU A 39 -5.08 4.67 -10.02
CA GLU A 39 -5.11 6.10 -10.41
C GLU A 39 -4.28 6.95 -9.45
N ARG A 40 -4.34 6.62 -8.15
CA ARG A 40 -3.67 7.40 -7.12
C ARG A 40 -2.19 7.06 -6.95
N TYR A 41 -1.82 5.78 -7.11
CA TYR A 41 -0.53 5.27 -6.64
C TYR A 41 0.29 4.50 -7.69
N ALA A 42 -0.20 4.29 -8.92
CA ALA A 42 0.61 3.64 -9.95
C ALA A 42 1.95 4.34 -10.19
N GLY A 43 3.02 3.55 -10.35
CA GLY A 43 4.40 4.05 -10.50
C GLY A 43 5.12 4.36 -9.18
N LYS A 44 4.43 4.27 -8.05
CA LYS A 44 5.02 4.39 -6.70
C LYS A 44 5.41 3.02 -6.15
N VAL A 45 6.33 3.02 -5.19
CA VAL A 45 6.60 1.84 -4.35
C VAL A 45 5.62 1.90 -3.17
N LEU A 46 4.89 0.82 -2.90
CA LEU A 46 3.88 0.81 -1.84
C LEU A 46 4.26 -0.16 -0.74
N LEU A 47 4.17 0.29 0.52
CA LEU A 47 4.25 -0.57 1.68
C LEU A 47 2.86 -0.70 2.31
N VAL A 48 2.19 -1.81 2.04
CA VAL A 48 0.86 -2.10 2.57
C VAL A 48 0.98 -2.77 3.92
N VAL A 49 0.30 -2.24 4.95
CA VAL A 49 0.41 -2.72 6.33
C VAL A 49 -0.96 -2.97 6.94
N ASN A 50 -1.21 -4.15 7.51
CA ASN A 50 -2.41 -4.38 8.33
C ASN A 50 -2.15 -3.89 9.76
N THR A 51 -2.83 -2.85 10.21
CA THR A 51 -2.49 -2.19 11.48
C THR A 51 -3.47 -2.48 12.60
N ALA A 52 -3.04 -2.23 13.84
CA ALA A 52 -3.87 -2.31 15.03
C ALA A 52 -3.35 -1.38 16.15
N SER A 53 -4.25 -0.91 17.00
CA SER A 53 -4.07 0.12 18.03
C SER A 53 -3.85 -0.49 19.41
N LYS A 54 -4.26 -1.74 19.63
CA LYS A 54 -4.08 -2.47 20.91
C LYS A 54 -3.22 -3.71 20.73
N CYS A 55 -2.11 -3.59 19.99
CA CYS A 55 -1.19 -4.68 19.70
C CYS A 55 0.19 -4.40 20.31
N ALA A 56 0.94 -5.44 20.68
CA ALA A 56 2.34 -5.29 21.13
C ALA A 56 3.27 -4.66 20.07
N PHE A 57 2.84 -4.61 18.81
CA PHE A 57 3.57 -3.99 17.71
C PHE A 57 3.06 -2.58 17.35
N THR A 58 2.14 -2.01 18.13
CA THR A 58 1.54 -0.70 17.82
C THR A 58 2.57 0.42 17.75
N ASP A 59 3.66 0.34 18.50
CA ASP A 59 4.77 1.30 18.42
C ASP A 59 5.48 1.35 17.05
N GLN A 60 5.24 0.36 16.18
CA GLN A 60 5.73 0.41 14.80
C GLN A 60 5.11 1.54 13.97
N TYR A 61 3.97 2.12 14.37
CA TYR A 61 3.44 3.31 13.70
C TYR A 61 4.49 4.43 13.61
N ALA A 62 5.23 4.71 14.68
CA ALA A 62 6.27 5.73 14.67
C ALA A 62 7.42 5.40 13.70
N GLY A 63 7.77 4.12 13.57
CA GLY A 63 8.78 3.66 12.62
C GLY A 63 8.28 3.75 11.17
N LEU A 64 7.01 3.44 10.93
CA LEU A 64 6.37 3.54 9.62
C LEU A 64 6.25 4.99 9.16
N GLU A 65 5.89 5.91 10.06
CA GLU A 65 5.83 7.35 9.75
C GLU A 65 7.22 7.90 9.38
N LYS A 66 8.25 7.59 10.19
CA LYS A 66 9.63 7.97 9.86
C LYS A 66 10.11 7.41 8.53
N LEU A 67 9.71 6.19 8.20
CA LEU A 67 10.02 5.55 6.92
C LEU A 67 9.31 6.27 5.77
N TYR A 68 8.03 6.59 5.94
CA TYR A 68 7.25 7.34 4.97
C TYR A 68 7.85 8.73 4.72
N ASP A 69 8.10 9.50 5.78
CA ASP A 69 8.74 10.83 5.70
C ASP A 69 10.06 10.79 4.95
N ARG A 70 10.90 9.79 5.22
CA ARG A 70 12.21 9.66 4.59
C ARG A 70 12.14 9.41 3.08
N TYR A 71 11.18 8.63 2.62
CA TYR A 71 11.17 8.11 1.25
C TYR A 71 9.99 8.59 0.40
N ARG A 72 9.02 9.34 0.94
CA ARG A 72 7.82 9.78 0.20
C ARG A 72 8.14 10.61 -1.04
N GLU A 73 9.13 11.51 -0.94
CA GLU A 73 9.59 12.32 -2.08
C GLU A 73 10.30 11.48 -3.16
N ARG A 74 10.86 10.34 -2.76
CA ARG A 74 11.50 9.36 -3.67
C ARG A 74 10.49 8.35 -4.23
N GLY A 75 9.23 8.43 -3.81
CA GLY A 75 8.12 7.66 -4.35
C GLY A 75 7.69 6.44 -3.53
N LEU A 76 8.08 6.34 -2.25
CA LEU A 76 7.44 5.40 -1.32
C LEU A 76 6.08 5.95 -0.86
N VAL A 77 5.08 5.08 -0.72
CA VAL A 77 3.85 5.37 0.01
C VAL A 77 3.55 4.23 0.98
N VAL A 78 3.36 4.54 2.26
CA VAL A 78 2.85 3.57 3.24
C VAL A 78 1.32 3.60 3.21
N LEU A 79 0.68 2.44 3.14
CA LEU A 79 -0.78 2.31 3.09
C LEU A 79 -1.25 1.47 4.29
N GLY A 80 -1.93 2.09 5.24
CA GLY A 80 -2.42 1.42 6.44
C GLY A 80 -3.85 0.91 6.31
N PHE A 81 -4.06 -0.35 6.67
CA PHE A 81 -5.36 -1.02 6.67
C PHE A 81 -5.63 -1.58 8.07
N PRO A 82 -6.37 -0.85 8.93
CA PRO A 82 -6.71 -1.34 10.26
C PRO A 82 -7.47 -2.66 10.19
N SER A 83 -7.15 -3.62 11.06
CA SER A 83 -7.80 -4.92 11.06
C SER A 83 -8.04 -5.45 12.46
N ASN A 84 -9.26 -5.96 12.70
CA ASN A 84 -9.64 -6.54 13.98
C ASN A 84 -9.50 -8.07 14.02
N ASP A 85 -8.91 -8.68 12.98
CA ASP A 85 -8.88 -10.13 12.78
C ASP A 85 -7.98 -10.90 13.76
N PHE A 86 -7.01 -10.21 14.36
CA PHE A 86 -6.02 -10.81 15.25
C PHE A 86 -6.32 -10.42 16.70
N LEU A 87 -7.01 -11.32 17.39
CA LEU A 87 -7.42 -11.22 18.81
C LEU A 87 -8.20 -9.95 19.17
N GLY A 88 -8.95 -9.37 18.23
CA GLY A 88 -9.78 -8.21 18.55
C GLY A 88 -8.99 -6.95 18.92
N GLN A 89 -7.74 -6.83 18.43
CA GLN A 89 -6.82 -5.74 18.81
C GLN A 89 -7.08 -4.40 18.10
N GLU A 90 -8.14 -4.33 17.28
CA GLU A 90 -8.63 -3.11 16.64
C GLU A 90 -10.14 -2.92 16.83
N PRO A 91 -10.63 -2.83 18.08
CA PRO A 91 -12.07 -2.87 18.37
C PRO A 91 -12.78 -1.54 18.07
N GLY A 92 -12.03 -0.44 17.95
CA GLY A 92 -12.59 0.90 17.77
C GLY A 92 -13.32 1.11 16.45
N THR A 93 -14.14 2.16 16.40
CA THR A 93 -14.70 2.69 15.16
C THR A 93 -13.59 3.33 14.31
N GLU A 94 -13.82 3.52 13.02
CA GLU A 94 -12.83 4.15 12.14
C GLU A 94 -12.42 5.55 12.60
N LYS A 95 -13.36 6.33 13.13
CA LYS A 95 -13.08 7.65 13.71
C LYS A 95 -12.13 7.55 14.91
N GLN A 96 -12.39 6.61 15.82
CA GLN A 96 -11.51 6.38 16.98
C GLN A 96 -10.11 5.91 16.55
N ILE A 97 -10.03 5.08 15.52
CA ILE A 97 -8.75 4.61 14.97
C ILE A 97 -7.97 5.76 14.34
N GLN A 98 -8.63 6.61 13.54
CA GLN A 98 -8.02 7.78 12.93
C GLN A 98 -7.49 8.74 14.00
N GLU A 99 -8.31 9.07 15.00
CA GLU A 99 -7.92 9.91 16.13
C GLU A 99 -6.73 9.31 16.89
N PHE A 100 -6.76 8.00 17.18
CA PHE A 100 -5.65 7.31 17.84
C PHE A 100 -4.35 7.44 17.04
N CYS A 101 -4.37 7.12 15.73
CA CYS A 101 -3.19 7.14 14.88
C CYS A 101 -2.60 8.55 14.76
N ARG A 102 -3.45 9.58 14.59
CA ARG A 102 -2.99 10.97 14.48
C ARG A 102 -2.48 11.51 15.82
N LEU A 103 -3.26 11.39 16.88
CA LEU A 103 -2.95 12.03 18.16
C LEU A 103 -1.78 11.34 18.90
N THR A 104 -1.63 10.02 18.74
CA THR A 104 -0.61 9.25 19.47
C THR A 104 0.70 9.16 18.70
N TYR A 105 0.63 8.96 17.39
CA TYR A 105 1.79 8.64 16.56
C TYR A 105 2.08 9.65 15.45
N GLY A 106 1.22 10.66 15.25
CA GLY A 106 1.39 11.64 14.19
C GLY A 106 1.33 11.02 12.79
N VAL A 107 0.53 9.96 12.61
CA VAL A 107 0.43 9.25 11.33
C VAL A 107 -0.15 10.18 10.26
N GLU A 108 0.62 10.39 9.20
CA GLU A 108 0.26 11.18 8.02
C GLU A 108 0.23 10.33 6.73
N PHE A 109 0.73 9.09 6.77
CA PHE A 109 0.55 8.16 5.66
C PHE A 109 -0.94 7.78 5.47
N PRO A 110 -1.39 7.51 4.22
CA PRO A 110 -2.78 7.16 3.95
C PRO A 110 -3.29 5.94 4.73
N MET A 111 -4.44 6.13 5.39
CA MET A 111 -5.17 5.09 6.11
C MET A 111 -6.50 4.80 5.42
N PHE A 112 -6.86 3.53 5.31
CA PHE A 112 -8.09 3.06 4.66
C PHE A 112 -9.04 2.42 5.67
N GLU A 113 -10.23 2.07 5.19
CA GLU A 113 -11.26 1.42 5.98
C GLU A 113 -10.80 0.14 6.69
N LYS A 114 -11.51 -0.20 7.77
CA LYS A 114 -11.25 -1.46 8.49
C LYS A 114 -11.41 -2.64 7.54
N THR A 115 -10.36 -3.43 7.42
CA THR A 115 -10.26 -4.47 6.40
C THR A 115 -10.05 -5.84 7.05
N ARG A 116 -10.78 -6.84 6.54
CA ARG A 116 -10.51 -8.25 6.85
C ARG A 116 -9.27 -8.68 6.08
N VAL A 117 -8.26 -9.21 6.76
CA VAL A 117 -6.95 -9.58 6.19
C VAL A 117 -6.60 -11.05 6.44
N LYS A 118 -7.34 -11.70 7.34
CA LYS A 118 -7.14 -13.11 7.70
C LYS A 118 -8.13 -14.00 6.95
N ALA A 119 -7.61 -15.06 6.34
CA ALA A 119 -8.40 -16.11 5.71
C ALA A 119 -9.37 -16.77 6.71
N PRO A 120 -10.54 -17.29 6.26
CA PRO A 120 -10.98 -17.37 4.85
C PRO A 120 -11.68 -16.11 4.33
N ASP A 121 -11.99 -15.14 5.19
CA ASP A 121 -12.80 -13.96 4.83
C ASP A 121 -11.95 -12.75 4.44
N ALA A 122 -10.70 -12.96 4.02
CA ALA A 122 -9.83 -11.84 3.70
C ALA A 122 -10.35 -11.07 2.49
N HIS A 123 -10.20 -9.75 2.53
CA HIS A 123 -10.53 -8.87 1.42
C HIS A 123 -9.78 -9.30 0.14
N PRO A 124 -10.40 -9.22 -1.06
CA PRO A 124 -9.78 -9.67 -2.31
C PRO A 124 -8.38 -9.08 -2.59
N PHE A 125 -8.13 -7.86 -2.11
CA PHE A 125 -6.80 -7.24 -2.15
C PHE A 125 -5.76 -8.06 -1.37
N TYR A 126 -6.06 -8.45 -0.13
CA TYR A 126 -5.16 -9.25 0.71
C TYR A 126 -5.00 -10.68 0.20
N GLU A 127 -6.05 -11.29 -0.37
CA GLU A 127 -5.91 -12.59 -1.05
C GLU A 127 -4.99 -12.50 -2.28
N SER A 128 -5.01 -11.37 -3.01
CA SER A 128 -4.11 -11.15 -4.14
C SER A 128 -2.67 -10.94 -3.71
N LEU A 129 -2.44 -10.13 -2.67
CA LEU A 129 -1.11 -9.98 -2.04
C LEU A 129 -0.57 -11.33 -1.56
N ALA A 130 -1.42 -12.15 -0.93
CA ALA A 130 -1.04 -13.47 -0.45
C ALA A 130 -0.73 -14.45 -1.58
N ARG A 131 -1.48 -14.38 -2.69
CA ARG A 131 -1.25 -15.21 -3.89
C ARG A 131 0.07 -14.86 -4.58
N GLU A 132 0.38 -13.58 -4.75
CA GLU A 132 1.61 -13.14 -5.42
C GLU A 132 2.87 -13.42 -4.59
N THR A 133 2.79 -13.26 -3.27
CA THR A 133 3.96 -13.44 -2.38
C THR A 133 4.07 -14.83 -1.77
N GLY A 134 3.01 -15.64 -1.83
CA GLY A 134 2.92 -16.93 -1.16
C GLY A 134 2.84 -16.84 0.37
N LYS A 135 2.59 -15.66 0.95
CA LYS A 135 2.57 -15.41 2.40
C LYS A 135 1.30 -14.66 2.80
N ARG A 136 0.66 -15.08 3.88
CA ARG A 136 -0.52 -14.42 4.48
C ARG A 136 -0.16 -13.67 5.75
N PRO A 137 -0.92 -12.64 6.15
CA PRO A 137 -0.77 -12.05 7.47
C PRO A 137 -1.05 -13.11 8.54
N ARG A 138 -0.07 -13.32 9.43
CA ARG A 138 -0.22 -14.20 10.60
C ARG A 138 -0.58 -13.42 11.86
N TRP A 139 -0.38 -12.10 11.83
CA TRP A 139 -0.61 -11.18 12.92
C TRP A 139 -0.72 -9.73 12.42
N ASN A 140 -0.99 -8.79 13.32
CA ASN A 140 -0.96 -7.34 13.06
C ASN A 140 0.45 -6.87 12.67
N PHE A 141 0.54 -5.80 11.90
CA PHE A 141 1.77 -5.22 11.35
C PHE A 141 2.56 -6.12 10.40
N HIS A 142 1.88 -7.03 9.69
CA HIS A 142 2.45 -7.65 8.50
C HIS A 142 2.54 -6.61 7.38
N LYS A 143 3.57 -6.70 6.55
CA LYS A 143 3.86 -5.69 5.52
C LYS A 143 4.06 -6.36 4.18
N TYR A 144 3.43 -5.84 3.14
CA TYR A 144 3.69 -6.22 1.75
C TYR A 144 4.35 -5.07 1.02
N LEU A 145 5.37 -5.39 0.22
CA LEU A 145 6.05 -4.42 -0.65
C LEU A 145 5.56 -4.62 -2.07
N ILE A 146 4.99 -3.56 -2.65
CA ILE A 146 4.56 -3.51 -4.05
C ILE A 146 5.53 -2.62 -4.82
N SER A 147 6.06 -3.14 -5.92
CA SER A 147 6.99 -2.43 -6.81
C SER A 147 6.28 -1.38 -7.68
N ARG A 148 7.06 -0.54 -8.38
CA ARG A 148 6.51 0.55 -9.22
C ARG A 148 5.63 0.08 -10.37
N ASP A 149 5.82 -1.14 -10.85
CA ASP A 149 5.00 -1.83 -11.85
C ASP A 149 3.75 -2.51 -11.26
N GLY A 150 3.51 -2.37 -9.95
CA GLY A 150 2.30 -2.83 -9.28
C GLY A 150 2.27 -4.31 -8.93
N ARG A 151 3.42 -4.98 -8.85
CA ARG A 151 3.51 -6.39 -8.38
C ARG A 151 3.92 -6.45 -6.92
N ALA A 152 3.38 -7.40 -6.17
CA ALA A 152 3.84 -7.67 -4.81
C ALA A 152 5.18 -8.43 -4.87
N VAL A 153 6.25 -7.76 -4.45
CA VAL A 153 7.63 -8.26 -4.55
C VAL A 153 8.24 -8.62 -3.19
N GLY A 154 7.55 -8.34 -2.09
CA GLY A 154 8.03 -8.66 -0.74
C GLY A 154 6.91 -8.85 0.27
N SER A 155 7.18 -9.64 1.31
CA SER A 155 6.28 -9.91 2.43
C SER A 155 7.10 -10.05 3.71
N PHE A 156 6.75 -9.26 4.73
CA PHE A 156 7.49 -9.13 5.97
C PHE A 156 6.56 -9.35 7.16
N GLY A 157 6.96 -10.25 8.06
CA GLY A 157 6.19 -10.55 9.26
C GLY A 157 6.22 -9.40 10.28
N SER A 158 5.37 -9.51 11.29
CA SER A 158 5.19 -8.50 12.34
C SER A 158 6.46 -8.17 13.12
N THR A 159 7.37 -9.14 13.26
CA THR A 159 8.65 -8.97 13.96
C THR A 159 9.67 -8.16 13.16
N VAL A 160 9.47 -7.99 11.85
CA VAL A 160 10.31 -7.12 11.02
C VAL A 160 9.91 -5.68 11.29
N ALA A 161 10.76 -4.97 12.02
CA ALA A 161 10.54 -3.57 12.35
C ALA A 161 10.63 -2.67 11.09
N PRO A 162 9.99 -1.48 11.08
CA PRO A 162 10.13 -0.52 9.97
C PRO A 162 11.57 -0.07 9.71
N THR A 163 12.45 -0.19 10.71
CA THR A 163 13.88 0.11 10.64
C THR A 163 14.74 -1.10 10.34
N ASP A 164 14.15 -2.28 10.13
CA ASP A 164 14.89 -3.48 9.83
C ASP A 164 15.65 -3.33 8.51
N LYS A 165 16.90 -3.80 8.50
CA LYS A 165 17.80 -3.68 7.35
C LYS A 165 17.23 -4.37 6.11
N GLU A 166 16.59 -5.52 6.25
CA GLU A 166 16.03 -6.28 5.13
C GLU A 166 14.90 -5.50 4.45
N LEU A 167 14.02 -4.91 5.25
CA LEU A 167 12.91 -4.10 4.75
C LEU A 167 13.41 -2.82 4.07
N ILE A 168 14.33 -2.09 4.71
CA ILE A 168 14.92 -0.87 4.14
C ILE A 168 15.59 -1.16 2.81
N GLN A 169 16.42 -2.21 2.74
CA GLN A 169 17.13 -2.57 1.51
C GLN A 169 16.17 -2.93 0.38
N SER A 170 15.10 -3.66 0.70
CA SER A 170 14.07 -4.02 -0.28
C SER A 170 13.34 -2.78 -0.81
N ILE A 171 12.99 -1.84 0.06
CA ILE A 171 12.36 -0.56 -0.33
C ILE A 171 13.31 0.26 -1.20
N GLU A 172 14.57 0.41 -0.81
CA GLU A 172 15.55 1.19 -1.56
C GLU A 172 15.83 0.59 -2.94
N ALA A 173 15.86 -0.74 -3.04
CA ALA A 173 16.00 -1.44 -4.30
C ALA A 173 14.82 -1.16 -5.26
N GLU A 174 13.58 -1.15 -4.78
CA GLU A 174 12.42 -0.81 -5.60
C GLU A 174 12.36 0.68 -5.95
N ILE A 175 12.77 1.57 -5.03
CA ILE A 175 12.81 3.01 -5.27
C ILE A 175 13.82 3.37 -6.36
N ALA A 176 14.97 2.69 -6.39
CA ALA A 176 16.04 2.92 -7.36
C ALA A 176 15.68 2.50 -8.79
N LYS A 177 14.69 1.62 -8.97
CA LYS A 177 14.19 1.24 -10.29
C LYS A 177 13.43 2.41 -10.93
N PRO A 178 13.54 2.60 -12.25
CA PRO A 178 12.75 3.61 -12.95
C PRO A 178 11.26 3.31 -12.81
N ALA A 179 10.44 4.36 -12.75
CA ALA A 179 9.00 4.18 -12.90
C ALA A 179 8.69 3.63 -14.31
N PRO A 180 7.68 2.76 -14.45
CA PRO A 180 7.23 2.32 -15.77
C PRO A 180 6.92 3.54 -16.64
N THR A 181 7.45 3.54 -17.86
CA THR A 181 7.08 4.52 -18.88
C THR A 181 5.58 4.36 -19.18
N ARG A 182 4.84 5.46 -19.03
CA ARG A 182 3.41 5.52 -19.37
C ARG A 182 3.17 5.56 -20.87
#